data_AF-A0A0F5JDI1-F1
#
_entry.id   AF-A0A0F5JDI1-F1
#
_cell.length_a   1.000
_cell.length_b   1.000
_cell.length_c   1.000
_cell.angle_alpha   90.00
_cell.angle_beta   90.00
_cell.angle_gamma   90.00
#
_symmetry.space_group_name_H-M   'P 1'
#
loop_
_entity.id
_entity.type
_entity.pdbx_description
1 polymer ?
#
loop_
_entity_poly.entity_id
_entity_poly.type
_entity_poly.pdbx_seq_one_letter_code
_entity_poly.pdbx_strand_id
1 'polypeptide(L)'
;MSTYSMDKARKKVYDLELKRANIVVGSGGGSNTIWGAITGDITQQKDLQNELSSIKESIPVPYNDTQVKTDIESLKLDKADKSDIPDTSNLASKTDLSSSLLGKADKSDTYTKLEVDNKITDSGSVDLTAYYTKEEIEGKAYLTTETDPTVPDWAKQPNKPTYTANEVGALPDTTKIPDITGLATKTELTEGLATKADILSLDGLATKKEIESKANSADVYTKEEIGSKLGNIDTILDSINGEIV
;
A
#
# COMPACT_ATOMS: atom_id res chain seq x y z
N MET A 1 -119.19 -13.73 59.34
CA MET A 1 -118.61 -15.09 59.49
C MET A 1 -117.14 -14.99 59.11
N SER A 2 -116.26 -15.16 60.09
CA SER A 2 -114.80 -15.09 59.92
C SER A 2 -114.30 -16.45 59.44
N THR A 3 -113.41 -16.48 58.45
CA THR A 3 -112.13 -17.22 58.55
C THR A 3 -111.20 -16.82 57.41
N TYR A 4 -110.14 -16.14 57.82
CA TYR A 4 -108.88 -15.95 57.13
C TYR A 4 -108.06 -17.25 57.27
N SER A 5 -107.39 -17.72 56.21
CA SER A 5 -106.32 -18.71 56.36
C SER A 5 -105.05 -18.17 55.72
N MET A 6 -104.15 -17.71 56.60
CA MET A 6 -102.75 -17.42 56.30
C MET A 6 -102.00 -18.75 56.24
N ASP A 7 -101.40 -19.07 55.10
CA ASP A 7 -100.34 -20.08 55.06
C ASP A 7 -98.97 -19.40 54.97
N LYS A 8 -98.05 -19.95 55.74
CA LYS A 8 -96.83 -19.34 56.27
C LYS A 8 -95.66 -20.15 55.74
N ALA A 9 -94.78 -19.58 54.91
CA ALA A 9 -93.33 -19.78 54.98
C ALA A 9 -92.60 -19.11 53.80
N ARG A 10 -91.61 -18.28 54.13
CA ARG A 10 -90.71 -17.60 53.19
C ARG A 10 -89.65 -18.58 52.68
N LYS A 11 -89.41 -18.61 51.37
CA LYS A 11 -88.09 -18.94 50.81
C LYS A 11 -87.66 -17.77 49.92
N LYS A 12 -86.87 -16.85 50.47
CA LYS A 12 -86.16 -15.87 49.63
C LYS A 12 -85.11 -16.66 48.85
N VAL A 13 -85.43 -17.01 47.61
CA VAL A 13 -84.45 -17.46 46.64
C VAL A 13 -83.68 -16.21 46.24
N TYR A 14 -82.41 -16.14 46.64
CA TYR A 14 -81.49 -15.17 46.06
C TYR A 14 -81.06 -15.75 44.71
N ASP A 15 -81.71 -15.31 43.63
CA ASP A 15 -81.23 -15.63 42.29
C ASP A 15 -79.91 -14.87 42.08
N LEU A 16 -78.79 -15.58 42.15
CA LEU A 16 -77.57 -15.12 41.48
C LEU A 16 -77.81 -15.34 39.98
N GLU A 17 -78.22 -14.30 39.27
CA GLU A 17 -78.11 -14.28 37.82
C GLU A 17 -76.62 -14.27 37.44
N LEU A 18 -76.02 -15.46 37.32
CA LEU A 18 -74.79 -15.64 36.55
C LEU A 18 -75.15 -15.56 35.06
N LYS A 19 -75.47 -14.35 34.58
CA LYS A 19 -75.51 -14.06 33.15
C LYS A 19 -74.08 -14.16 32.63
N ARG A 20 -73.78 -15.30 32.01
CA ARG A 20 -72.60 -15.66 31.18
C ARG A 20 -71.54 -16.53 31.87
N ALA A 21 -71.77 -17.85 31.88
CA ALA A 21 -70.77 -18.86 31.52
C ALA A 21 -71.43 -20.24 31.48
N ASN A 22 -71.52 -20.88 30.30
CA ASN A 22 -71.81 -22.30 30.23
C ASN A 22 -70.53 -23.05 30.66
N ILE A 23 -70.42 -23.36 31.94
CA ILE A 23 -69.34 -24.24 32.42
C ILE A 23 -69.82 -25.67 32.21
N VAL A 24 -69.27 -26.36 31.22
CA VAL A 24 -69.47 -27.80 31.07
C VAL A 24 -68.59 -28.49 32.11
N VAL A 25 -69.19 -28.90 33.24
CA VAL A 25 -68.54 -29.77 34.21
C VAL A 25 -68.82 -31.21 33.79
N GLY A 26 -67.84 -31.86 33.17
CA GLY A 26 -67.93 -33.28 32.81
C GLY A 26 -67.93 -34.14 34.08
N SER A 27 -69.05 -34.81 34.36
CA SER A 27 -69.15 -35.82 35.42
C SER A 27 -68.49 -37.13 34.96
N GLY A 28 -67.18 -37.26 35.16
CA GLY A 28 -66.46 -38.53 35.11
C GLY A 28 -65.94 -38.89 36.49
N GLY A 29 -66.42 -39.98 37.08
CA GLY A 29 -66.06 -40.41 38.43
C GLY A 29 -64.56 -40.73 38.59
N GLY A 30 -63.93 -40.12 39.60
CA GLY A 30 -62.55 -40.39 40.01
C GLY A 30 -61.78 -39.13 40.34
N SER A 31 -61.70 -38.81 41.64
CA SER A 31 -60.89 -37.85 42.44
C SER A 31 -59.86 -36.86 41.86
N ASN A 32 -59.79 -36.58 40.55
CA ASN A 32 -58.89 -35.57 40.00
C ASN A 32 -59.74 -34.38 39.54
N THR A 33 -59.56 -33.22 40.20
CA THR A 33 -60.18 -31.96 39.78
C THR A 33 -59.72 -31.62 38.37
N ILE A 34 -60.61 -31.82 37.39
CA ILE A 34 -60.38 -31.44 36.01
C ILE A 34 -60.76 -29.96 35.90
N TRP A 35 -59.77 -29.09 35.67
CA TRP A 35 -60.03 -27.68 35.36
C TRP A 35 -60.83 -27.62 34.05
N GLY A 36 -62.06 -27.11 34.10
CA GLY A 36 -62.93 -27.01 32.93
C GLY A 36 -62.34 -26.06 31.87
N ALA A 37 -62.58 -26.36 30.59
CA ALA A 37 -62.25 -25.44 29.50
C ALA A 37 -63.34 -24.36 29.40
N ILE A 38 -62.96 -23.07 29.47
CA ILE A 38 -63.87 -21.97 29.19
C ILE A 38 -64.04 -21.90 27.67
N THR A 39 -65.17 -22.40 27.16
CA THR A 39 -65.54 -22.26 25.75
C THR A 39 -66.45 -21.05 25.58
N GLY A 40 -65.94 -20.03 24.88
CA GLY A 40 -66.64 -18.78 24.59
C GLY A 40 -65.72 -17.78 23.90
N ASP A 41 -66.31 -16.79 23.22
CA ASP A 41 -65.56 -15.73 22.56
C ASP A 41 -64.90 -14.82 23.63
N ILE A 42 -63.58 -14.64 23.54
CA ILE A 42 -62.78 -13.85 24.50
C ILE A 42 -63.22 -12.39 24.58
N THR A 43 -63.94 -11.89 23.57
CA THR A 43 -64.57 -10.57 23.57
C THR A 43 -65.69 -10.42 24.63
N GLN A 44 -66.25 -11.52 25.12
CA GLN A 44 -67.32 -11.50 26.12
C GLN A 44 -66.82 -11.59 27.58
N GLN A 45 -65.52 -11.81 27.80
CA GLN A 45 -64.91 -11.91 29.14
C GLN A 45 -64.50 -10.52 29.64
N LYS A 46 -65.42 -9.84 30.34
CA LYS A 46 -65.29 -8.41 30.66
C LYS A 46 -64.13 -8.11 31.62
N ASP A 47 -63.80 -9.03 32.52
CA ASP A 47 -62.67 -8.98 33.44
C ASP A 47 -61.32 -8.97 32.72
N LEU A 48 -61.09 -9.91 31.80
CA LEU A 48 -59.87 -9.96 30.99
C LEU A 48 -59.73 -8.73 30.08
N GLN A 49 -60.86 -8.24 29.53
CA GLN A 49 -60.86 -7.02 28.73
C GLN A 49 -60.49 -5.79 29.58
N ASN A 50 -60.90 -5.75 30.84
CA ASN A 50 -60.56 -4.66 31.75
C ASN A 50 -59.08 -4.72 32.15
N GLU A 51 -58.55 -5.89 32.52
CA GLU A 51 -57.11 -6.05 32.81
C GLU A 51 -56.24 -5.70 31.60
N LEU A 52 -56.62 -6.14 30.40
CA LEU A 52 -55.95 -5.79 29.16
C LEU A 52 -55.97 -4.27 28.90
N SER A 53 -57.07 -3.59 29.22
CA SER A 53 -57.17 -2.13 29.10
C SER A 53 -56.26 -1.42 30.10
N SER A 54 -56.26 -1.85 31.36
CA SER A 54 -55.38 -1.29 32.39
C SER A 54 -53.90 -1.49 32.08
N ILE A 55 -53.51 -2.64 31.52
CA ILE A 55 -52.14 -2.89 31.05
C ILE A 55 -51.79 -1.94 29.90
N LYS A 56 -52.70 -1.73 28.94
CA LYS A 56 -52.49 -0.78 27.83
C LYS A 56 -52.33 0.66 28.30
N GLU A 57 -53.09 1.07 29.32
CA GLU A 57 -53.00 2.40 29.93
C GLU A 57 -51.77 2.58 30.83
N SER A 58 -51.27 1.48 31.42
CA SER A 58 -50.04 1.49 32.24
C SER A 58 -48.76 1.54 31.42
N ILE A 59 -48.84 1.19 30.13
CA ILE A 59 -47.79 1.52 29.17
C ILE A 59 -47.88 3.02 28.95
N PRO A 60 -46.81 3.82 29.17
CA PRO A 60 -46.83 5.24 28.85
C PRO A 60 -47.24 5.41 27.39
N VAL A 61 -48.44 5.93 27.13
CA VAL A 61 -48.93 6.17 25.77
C VAL A 61 -48.80 7.66 25.45
N PRO A 62 -48.21 8.01 24.29
CA PRO A 62 -47.53 7.09 23.38
C PRO A 62 -46.22 6.59 23.98
N TYR A 63 -45.87 5.33 23.71
CA TYR A 63 -44.49 4.88 23.81
C TYR A 63 -43.70 5.82 22.90
N ASN A 64 -43.03 6.79 23.53
CA ASN A 64 -42.43 7.92 22.84
C ASN A 64 -40.92 7.70 22.78
N ASP A 65 -40.50 6.81 21.89
CA ASP A 65 -39.09 6.62 21.55
C ASP A 65 -38.54 7.75 20.66
N THR A 66 -39.34 8.77 20.35
CA THR A 66 -38.92 9.91 19.53
C THR A 66 -37.71 10.58 20.13
N GLN A 67 -37.68 10.82 21.45
CA GLN A 67 -36.50 11.44 22.08
C GLN A 67 -35.26 10.56 21.95
N VAL A 68 -35.38 9.25 22.21
CA VAL A 68 -34.26 8.30 22.09
C VAL A 68 -33.77 8.23 20.64
N LYS A 69 -34.69 8.24 19.66
CA LYS A 69 -34.35 8.29 18.23
C LYS A 69 -33.68 9.62 17.86
N THR A 70 -34.19 10.74 18.34
CA THR A 70 -33.59 12.06 18.11
C THR A 70 -32.18 12.12 18.69
N ASP A 71 -31.98 11.65 19.91
CA ASP A 71 -30.66 11.63 20.57
C ASP A 71 -29.68 10.72 19.81
N ILE A 72 -30.15 9.56 19.31
CA ILE A 72 -29.34 8.65 18.47
C ILE A 72 -28.94 9.32 17.16
N GLU A 73 -29.85 10.04 16.50
CA GLU A 73 -29.55 10.75 15.25
C GLU A 73 -28.61 11.95 15.48
N SER A 74 -28.81 12.71 16.54
CA SER A 74 -27.89 13.80 16.94
C SER A 74 -26.49 13.27 17.26
N LEU A 75 -26.37 12.16 18.00
CA LEU A 75 -25.07 11.54 18.30
C LEU A 75 -24.38 10.94 17.07
N LYS A 76 -25.12 10.61 16.00
CA LYS A 76 -24.53 10.22 14.71
C LYS A 76 -24.00 11.43 13.96
N LEU A 77 -24.67 12.56 14.06
CA LEU A 77 -24.30 13.82 13.41
C LEU A 77 -23.15 14.55 14.13
N ASP A 78 -23.06 14.45 15.45
CA ASP A 78 -21.99 15.05 16.27
C ASP A 78 -20.66 14.29 16.18
N LYS A 79 -20.65 13.09 15.57
CA LYS A 79 -19.39 12.42 15.26
C LYS A 79 -18.69 13.21 14.16
N ALA A 80 -17.39 13.46 14.35
CA ALA A 80 -16.56 14.09 13.33
C ALA A 80 -16.79 13.41 11.99
N ASP A 81 -17.24 14.19 11.01
CA ASP A 81 -17.49 13.70 9.67
C ASP A 81 -16.15 13.21 9.09
N LYS A 82 -16.14 12.02 8.49
CA LYS A 82 -14.90 11.44 7.95
C LYS A 82 -14.30 12.32 6.85
N SER A 83 -15.12 13.14 6.20
CA SER A 83 -14.72 14.18 5.24
C SER A 83 -14.01 15.38 5.86
N ASP A 84 -14.23 15.64 7.16
CA ASP A 84 -13.55 16.72 7.89
C ASP A 84 -12.14 16.31 8.33
N ILE A 85 -11.79 15.02 8.20
CA ILE A 85 -10.42 14.54 8.41
C ILE A 85 -9.60 14.94 7.17
N PRO A 86 -8.55 15.76 7.33
CA PRO A 86 -7.70 16.16 6.22
C PRO A 86 -6.99 14.95 5.61
N ASP A 87 -6.82 14.97 4.29
CA ASP A 87 -6.11 13.91 3.57
C ASP A 87 -4.63 13.83 4.01
N THR A 88 -4.24 12.66 4.51
CA THR A 88 -2.87 12.37 4.95
C THR A 88 -2.10 11.49 3.97
N SER A 89 -2.66 11.18 2.79
CA SER A 89 -2.06 10.28 1.79
C SER A 89 -0.67 10.73 1.33
N ASN A 90 -0.40 12.03 1.36
CA ASN A 90 0.86 12.64 0.96
C ASN A 90 1.89 12.77 2.11
N LEU A 91 1.55 12.36 3.33
CA LEU A 91 2.49 12.36 4.44
C LEU A 91 3.39 11.12 4.36
N ALA A 92 4.69 11.34 4.54
CA ALA A 92 5.67 10.25 4.56
C ALA A 92 5.37 9.28 5.71
N SER A 93 5.30 7.98 5.41
CA SER A 93 5.15 6.96 6.43
C SER A 93 6.47 6.73 7.16
N LYS A 94 6.40 6.09 8.33
CA LYS A 94 7.60 5.66 9.07
C LYS A 94 8.51 4.75 8.23
N THR A 95 7.92 3.93 7.37
CA THR A 95 8.66 3.04 6.45
C THR A 95 9.38 3.83 5.37
N ASP A 96 8.74 4.86 4.80
CA ASP A 96 9.35 5.73 3.78
C ASP A 96 10.54 6.48 4.35
N LEU A 97 10.37 7.04 5.56
CA LEU A 97 11.44 7.74 6.28
C LEU A 97 12.61 6.80 6.61
N SER A 98 12.32 5.58 7.09
CA SER A 98 13.35 4.61 7.44
C SER A 98 14.13 4.15 6.20
N SER A 99 13.44 3.89 5.09
CA SER A 99 14.05 3.49 3.82
C SER A 99 14.93 4.60 3.24
N SER A 100 14.47 5.85 3.30
CA SER A 100 15.23 7.02 2.83
C SER A 100 16.49 7.27 3.66
N LEU A 101 16.43 7.02 4.97
CA LEU A 101 17.54 7.24 5.89
C LEU A 101 18.62 6.15 5.79
N LEU A 102 18.26 4.90 5.48
CA LEU A 102 19.20 3.77 5.33
C LEU A 102 20.31 4.01 4.28
N GLY A 103 20.06 4.87 3.28
CA GLY A 103 21.04 5.24 2.26
C GLY A 103 21.92 6.45 2.63
N LYS A 104 21.78 7.01 3.83
CA LYS A 104 22.54 8.18 4.29
C LYS A 104 23.61 7.74 5.28
N ALA A 105 24.79 8.38 5.18
CA ALA A 105 25.85 8.18 6.15
C ALA A 105 25.59 8.97 7.43
N ASP A 106 25.98 8.41 8.57
CA ASP A 106 25.90 9.08 9.86
C ASP A 106 26.96 10.18 10.01
N LYS A 107 26.61 11.22 10.78
CA LYS A 107 27.55 12.33 11.06
C LYS A 107 28.76 11.89 11.89
N SER A 108 28.61 10.86 12.73
CA SER A 108 29.72 10.30 13.51
C SER A 108 30.75 9.58 12.64
N ASP A 109 30.33 9.13 11.47
CA ASP A 109 31.10 8.22 10.61
C ASP A 109 31.68 8.96 9.38
N THR A 110 31.50 10.27 9.33
CA THR A 110 31.93 11.11 8.22
C THR A 110 32.74 12.31 8.72
N TYR A 111 33.64 12.80 7.88
CA TYR A 111 34.34 14.06 8.13
C TYR A 111 33.69 15.18 7.32
N THR A 112 33.59 16.35 7.93
CA THR A 112 33.22 17.59 7.24
C THR A 112 34.36 18.04 6.30
N LYS A 113 34.02 18.84 5.29
CA LYS A 113 35.02 19.41 4.38
C LYS A 113 36.09 20.18 5.15
N LEU A 114 35.70 20.99 6.14
CA LEU A 114 36.62 21.77 6.94
C LEU A 114 37.60 20.89 7.75
N GLU A 115 37.13 19.79 8.34
CA GLU A 115 38.00 18.86 9.05
C GLU A 115 39.01 18.19 8.11
N VAL A 116 38.58 17.85 6.88
CA VAL A 116 39.47 17.31 5.86
C VAL A 116 40.49 18.35 5.41
N ASP A 117 40.05 19.57 5.11
CA ASP A 117 40.91 20.67 4.67
C ASP A 117 41.95 20.99 5.74
N ASN A 118 41.54 21.08 7.01
CA ASN A 118 42.44 21.29 8.13
C ASN A 118 43.45 20.15 8.29
N LYS A 119 43.02 18.88 8.17
CA LYS A 119 43.93 17.72 8.22
C LYS A 119 44.94 17.74 7.07
N ILE A 120 44.53 18.18 5.88
CA ILE A 120 45.41 18.30 4.72
C ILE A 120 46.43 19.43 4.94
N THR A 121 46.02 20.58 5.45
CA THR A 121 46.95 21.67 5.77
C THR A 121 47.90 21.32 6.92
N ASP A 122 47.41 20.61 7.94
CA ASP A 122 48.20 20.18 9.10
C ASP A 122 49.16 19.03 8.76
N SER A 123 48.93 18.31 7.65
CA SER A 123 49.84 17.26 7.19
C SER A 123 51.21 17.79 6.77
N GLY A 124 51.37 19.12 6.70
CA GLY A 124 52.64 19.79 6.44
C GLY A 124 53.12 19.60 4.99
N SER A 125 54.27 20.22 4.71
CA SER A 125 55.00 19.96 3.46
C SER A 125 55.70 18.61 3.58
N VAL A 126 55.58 17.76 2.54
CA VAL A 126 56.36 16.53 2.46
C VAL A 126 57.84 16.90 2.43
N ASP A 127 58.60 16.42 3.42
CA ASP A 127 60.05 16.59 3.44
C ASP A 127 60.68 15.74 2.33
N LEU A 128 61.02 16.40 1.23
CA LEU A 128 61.69 15.81 0.08
C LEU A 128 63.20 16.09 0.09
N THR A 129 63.79 16.59 1.20
CA THR A 129 65.21 16.93 1.28
C THR A 129 66.15 15.73 1.08
N ALA A 130 65.65 14.51 1.29
CA ALA A 130 66.35 13.26 1.00
C ALA A 130 66.37 12.89 -0.50
N TYR A 131 65.62 13.61 -1.35
CA TYR A 131 65.51 13.37 -2.78
C TYR A 131 66.12 14.53 -3.58
N TYR A 132 66.68 14.20 -4.74
CA TYR A 132 67.23 15.21 -5.65
C TYR A 132 66.14 15.79 -6.54
N THR A 133 66.11 17.12 -6.66
CA THR A 133 65.30 17.82 -7.66
C THR A 133 65.84 17.60 -9.07
N LYS A 134 64.99 17.80 -10.07
CA LYS A 134 65.40 17.69 -11.48
C LYS A 134 66.52 18.67 -11.83
N GLU A 135 66.50 19.87 -11.26
CA GLU A 135 67.53 20.90 -11.45
C GLU A 135 68.87 20.48 -10.80
N GLU A 136 68.85 19.89 -9.61
CA GLU A 136 70.07 19.34 -8.98
C GLU A 136 70.64 18.15 -9.75
N ILE A 137 69.78 17.29 -10.29
CA ILE A 137 70.16 16.20 -11.19
C ILE A 137 70.84 16.76 -12.45
N GLU A 138 70.21 17.72 -13.13
CA GLU A 138 70.77 18.35 -14.33
C GLU A 138 72.08 19.10 -14.04
N GLY A 139 72.18 19.75 -12.88
CA GLY A 139 73.38 20.45 -12.42
C GLY A 139 74.52 19.53 -11.96
N LYS A 140 74.23 18.27 -11.60
CA LYS A 140 75.24 17.29 -11.16
C LYS A 140 76.13 16.76 -12.27
N ALA A 141 75.93 17.20 -13.51
CA ALA A 141 76.78 16.85 -14.65
C ALA A 141 77.06 15.34 -14.69
N TYR A 142 75.99 14.53 -14.74
CA TYR A 142 76.14 13.11 -15.10
C TYR A 142 77.06 13.01 -16.31
N LEU A 143 77.93 12.02 -16.29
CA LEU A 143 78.99 11.84 -17.28
C LEU A 143 78.41 11.92 -18.71
N THR A 144 78.54 13.08 -19.35
CA THR A 144 78.05 13.33 -20.71
C THR A 144 79.06 12.83 -21.75
N THR A 145 80.29 12.60 -21.31
CA THR A 145 81.41 12.06 -22.08
C THR A 145 82.22 11.13 -21.19
N GLU A 146 82.33 9.86 -21.57
CA GLU A 146 83.14 8.87 -20.87
C GLU A 146 84.63 9.09 -21.15
N THR A 147 85.45 9.22 -20.11
CA THR A 147 86.90 9.49 -20.20
C THR A 147 87.75 8.39 -19.59
N ASP A 148 87.15 7.34 -19.00
CA ASP A 148 87.87 6.24 -18.37
C ASP A 148 88.72 5.47 -19.42
N PRO A 149 90.06 5.38 -19.24
CA PRO A 149 90.94 4.69 -20.17
C PRO A 149 90.73 3.17 -20.18
N THR A 150 90.06 2.59 -19.18
CA THR A 150 89.72 1.17 -19.11
C THR A 150 88.48 0.81 -19.93
N VAL A 151 87.67 1.80 -20.29
CA VAL A 151 86.52 1.61 -21.17
C VAL A 151 87.02 1.53 -22.62
N PRO A 152 86.61 0.52 -23.41
CA PRO A 152 86.94 0.45 -24.83
C PRO A 152 86.34 1.62 -25.64
N ASP A 153 87.05 2.08 -26.67
CA ASP A 153 86.65 3.28 -27.44
C ASP A 153 85.28 3.17 -28.12
N TRP A 154 84.83 1.95 -28.45
CA TRP A 154 83.50 1.71 -29.01
C TRP A 154 82.37 1.99 -28.02
N ALA A 155 82.63 1.85 -26.71
CA ALA A 155 81.66 2.10 -25.64
C ALA A 155 81.64 3.57 -25.20
N LYS A 156 82.66 4.36 -25.60
CA LYS A 156 82.74 5.81 -25.36
C LYS A 156 81.99 6.65 -26.39
N GLN A 157 81.61 6.04 -27.53
CA GLN A 157 80.91 6.76 -28.60
C GLN A 157 79.50 7.17 -28.12
N PRO A 158 79.08 8.44 -28.33
CA PRO A 158 77.75 8.91 -27.89
C PRO A 158 76.61 8.19 -28.62
N ASN A 159 76.88 7.64 -29.80
CA ASN A 159 75.92 6.89 -30.59
C ASN A 159 76.40 5.44 -30.76
N LYS A 160 75.49 4.49 -30.59
CA LYS A 160 75.75 3.06 -30.82
C LYS A 160 76.21 2.84 -32.27
N PRO A 161 77.21 1.98 -32.53
CA PRO A 161 77.58 1.62 -33.89
C PRO A 161 76.37 1.04 -34.64
N THR A 162 76.16 1.51 -35.87
CA THR A 162 75.18 0.95 -36.79
C THR A 162 75.82 -0.23 -37.53
N TYR A 163 75.23 -1.42 -37.40
CA TYR A 163 75.65 -2.59 -38.15
C TYR A 163 74.67 -2.85 -39.31
N THR A 164 75.20 -3.27 -40.44
CA THR A 164 74.43 -3.79 -41.57
C THR A 164 74.01 -5.23 -41.30
N ALA A 165 72.91 -5.68 -41.93
CA ALA A 165 72.44 -7.07 -41.82
C ALA A 165 73.54 -8.08 -42.17
N ASN A 166 74.37 -7.76 -43.16
CA ASN A 166 75.52 -8.57 -43.56
C ASN A 166 76.59 -8.70 -42.48
N GLU A 167 76.85 -7.65 -41.69
CA GLU A 167 77.88 -7.64 -40.64
C GLU A 167 77.49 -8.46 -39.41
N VAL A 168 76.18 -8.63 -39.15
CA VAL A 168 75.67 -9.39 -38.00
C VAL A 168 75.05 -10.74 -38.38
N GLY A 169 75.14 -11.12 -39.66
CA GLY A 169 74.54 -12.37 -40.15
C GLY A 169 73.01 -12.39 -40.14
N ALA A 170 72.36 -11.22 -40.10
CA ALA A 170 70.92 -11.14 -40.24
C ALA A 170 70.53 -11.50 -41.68
N LEU A 171 69.53 -12.38 -41.81
CA LEU A 171 69.01 -12.77 -43.11
C LEU A 171 68.48 -11.54 -43.85
N PRO A 172 68.71 -11.42 -45.17
CA PRO A 172 68.20 -10.31 -45.95
C PRO A 172 66.68 -10.30 -45.89
N ASP A 173 66.09 -9.10 -45.80
CA ASP A 173 64.66 -8.83 -45.67
C ASP A 173 63.89 -9.27 -46.94
N THR A 174 63.78 -10.59 -47.09
CA THR A 174 63.26 -11.29 -48.27
C THR A 174 62.24 -12.35 -47.89
N THR A 175 61.97 -12.53 -46.59
CA THR A 175 60.75 -13.18 -46.11
C THR A 175 59.57 -12.33 -46.55
N LYS A 176 59.05 -12.64 -47.74
CA LYS A 176 57.81 -12.07 -48.27
C LYS A 176 56.73 -12.31 -47.22
N ILE A 177 56.36 -11.25 -46.52
CA ILE A 177 55.15 -11.22 -45.71
C ILE A 177 54.00 -11.59 -46.68
N PRO A 178 53.11 -12.52 -46.31
CA PRO A 178 51.98 -12.87 -47.16
C PRO A 178 51.17 -11.62 -47.50
N ASP A 179 50.65 -11.58 -48.72
CA ASP A 179 49.80 -10.47 -49.17
C ASP A 179 48.53 -10.39 -48.31
N ILE A 180 48.38 -9.28 -47.58
CA ILE A 180 47.26 -9.02 -46.67
C ILE A 180 46.19 -8.11 -47.31
N THR A 181 46.29 -7.78 -48.60
CA THR A 181 45.34 -6.88 -49.28
C THR A 181 43.90 -7.40 -49.30
N GLY A 182 43.68 -8.70 -49.01
CA GLY A 182 42.35 -9.30 -48.84
C GLY A 182 41.82 -9.34 -47.41
N LEU A 183 42.56 -8.86 -46.40
CA LEU A 183 42.07 -8.77 -45.03
C LEU A 183 41.20 -7.52 -44.87
N ALA A 184 40.07 -7.66 -44.17
CA ALA A 184 39.19 -6.53 -43.88
C ALA A 184 39.92 -5.45 -43.07
N THR A 185 39.83 -4.21 -43.53
CA THR A 185 40.33 -3.03 -42.83
C THR A 185 39.45 -2.69 -41.63
N LYS A 186 40.02 -1.95 -40.68
CA LYS A 186 39.28 -1.45 -39.51
C LYS A 186 38.07 -0.58 -39.91
N THR A 187 38.18 0.15 -41.02
CA THR A 187 37.11 0.96 -41.59
C THR A 187 35.98 0.07 -42.11
N GLU A 188 36.28 -0.93 -42.95
CA GLU A 188 35.30 -1.87 -43.50
C GLU A 188 34.55 -2.65 -42.41
N LEU A 189 35.25 -3.04 -41.33
CA LEU A 189 34.63 -3.69 -40.17
C LEU A 189 33.67 -2.76 -39.43
N THR A 190 34.01 -1.48 -39.28
CA THR A 190 33.18 -0.52 -38.55
C THR A 190 31.92 -0.17 -39.34
N GLU A 191 32.04 0.06 -40.64
CA GLU A 191 30.93 0.37 -41.54
C GLU A 191 29.99 -0.83 -41.72
N GLY A 192 30.54 -2.05 -41.85
CA GLY A 192 29.75 -3.27 -41.94
C GLY A 192 28.99 -3.62 -40.65
N LEU A 193 29.51 -3.24 -39.49
CA LEU A 193 28.84 -3.48 -38.21
C LEU A 193 27.72 -2.46 -37.95
N ALA A 194 27.91 -1.19 -38.36
CA ALA A 194 26.90 -0.15 -38.25
C ALA A 194 25.66 -0.40 -39.13
N THR A 195 25.82 -1.12 -40.24
CA THR A 195 24.74 -1.45 -41.19
C THR A 195 23.99 -2.75 -40.87
N LYS A 196 24.55 -3.63 -40.03
CA LYS A 196 23.88 -4.87 -39.58
C LYS A 196 22.99 -4.69 -38.35
N ALA A 197 23.15 -3.60 -37.60
CA ALA A 197 22.23 -3.28 -36.55
C ALA A 197 20.91 -2.79 -37.19
N ASP A 198 19.85 -3.58 -37.12
CA ASP A 198 18.49 -3.14 -37.45
C ASP A 198 18.04 -2.10 -36.40
N ILE A 199 18.45 -0.85 -36.58
CA ILE A 199 18.05 0.28 -35.73
C ILE A 199 16.53 0.48 -35.79
N LEU A 200 15.88 0.08 -36.89
CA LEU A 200 14.43 0.07 -37.09
C LEU A 200 13.68 -0.74 -36.02
N SER A 201 14.34 -1.70 -35.35
CA SER A 201 13.72 -2.45 -34.24
C SER A 201 13.41 -1.58 -33.00
N LEU A 202 13.87 -0.34 -32.95
CA LEU A 202 13.67 0.58 -31.83
C LEU A 202 12.50 1.57 -32.04
N ASP A 203 12.01 1.75 -33.27
CA ASP A 203 10.97 2.75 -33.59
C ASP A 203 9.58 2.43 -33.00
N GLY A 204 9.43 1.27 -32.34
CA GLY A 204 8.23 0.88 -31.61
C GLY A 204 8.42 0.73 -30.09
N LEU A 205 9.62 0.97 -29.56
CA LEU A 205 9.85 0.90 -28.12
C LEU A 205 9.45 2.21 -27.45
N ALA A 206 8.62 2.10 -26.40
CA ALA A 206 8.26 3.26 -25.59
C ALA A 206 9.51 3.88 -24.97
N THR A 207 9.66 5.20 -25.12
CA THR A 207 10.76 5.93 -24.48
C THR A 207 10.56 5.97 -22.97
N LYS A 208 11.66 6.12 -22.24
CA LYS A 208 11.62 6.25 -20.77
C LYS A 208 10.64 7.35 -20.32
N LYS A 209 10.59 8.46 -21.06
CA LYS A 209 9.69 9.59 -20.80
C LYS A 209 8.22 9.25 -21.04
N GLU A 210 7.91 8.46 -22.07
CA GLU A 210 6.55 8.00 -22.34
C GLU A 210 6.06 7.05 -21.25
N ILE A 211 6.94 6.16 -20.76
CA ILE A 211 6.62 5.23 -19.67
C ILE A 211 6.38 5.98 -18.34
N GLU A 212 7.21 6.97 -18.02
CA GLU A 212 7.08 7.78 -16.79
C GLU A 212 5.77 8.58 -16.72
N SER A 213 5.10 8.80 -17.84
CA SER A 213 3.82 9.52 -17.91
C SER A 213 2.58 8.62 -17.74
N LYS A 214 2.74 7.29 -17.70
CA LYS A 214 1.64 6.35 -17.55
C LYS A 214 1.39 6.07 -16.07
N ALA A 215 0.12 6.15 -15.66
CA ALA A 215 -0.30 5.75 -14.32
C ALA A 215 -0.19 4.22 -14.16
N ASN A 216 0.15 3.73 -12.96
CA ASN A 216 0.14 2.30 -12.68
C ASN A 216 -1.29 1.76 -12.75
N SER A 217 -1.45 0.57 -13.31
CA SER A 217 -2.74 -0.12 -13.37
C SER A 217 -3.32 -0.47 -11.99
N ALA A 218 -2.47 -0.53 -10.95
CA ALA A 218 -2.93 -0.71 -9.58
C ALA A 218 -3.61 0.54 -9.00
N ASP A 219 -3.33 1.72 -9.56
CA ASP A 219 -3.74 3.02 -9.02
C ASP A 219 -4.94 3.62 -9.78
N VAL A 220 -5.36 3.01 -10.89
CA VAL A 220 -6.44 3.52 -11.74
C VAL A 220 -7.41 2.41 -12.13
N TYR A 221 -8.71 2.72 -12.13
CA TYR A 221 -9.72 1.84 -12.71
C TYR A 221 -9.81 2.04 -14.21
N THR A 222 -9.98 0.94 -14.95
CA THR A 222 -10.29 0.99 -16.38
C THR A 222 -11.69 1.56 -16.59
N LYS A 223 -11.93 2.11 -17.79
CA LYS A 223 -13.26 2.62 -18.16
C LYS A 223 -14.35 1.55 -18.06
N GLU A 224 -13.99 0.30 -18.34
CA GLU A 224 -14.90 -0.84 -18.30
C GLU A 224 -15.29 -1.18 -16.86
N GLU A 225 -14.31 -1.22 -15.94
CA GLU A 225 -14.56 -1.42 -14.50
C GLU A 225 -15.41 -0.30 -13.89
N ILE A 226 -15.16 0.95 -14.28
CA ILE A 226 -16.00 2.09 -13.87
C ILE A 226 -17.42 1.91 -14.42
N GLY A 227 -17.56 1.54 -15.68
CA GLY A 227 -18.86 1.28 -16.31
C GLY A 227 -19.66 0.20 -15.57
N SER A 228 -19.03 -0.92 -15.21
CA SER A 228 -19.68 -1.97 -14.42
C SER A 228 -20.06 -1.49 -13.01
N LYS A 229 -19.19 -0.73 -12.34
CA LYS A 229 -19.50 -0.17 -11.01
C LYS A 229 -20.66 0.80 -11.04
N LEU A 230 -20.75 1.66 -12.07
CA LEU A 230 -21.86 2.60 -12.26
C LEU A 230 -23.16 1.87 -12.63
N GLY A 231 -23.13 0.89 -13.52
CA GLY A 231 -24.32 0.08 -13.85
C GLY A 231 -24.88 -0.66 -12.63
N ASN A 232 -24.01 -1.13 -11.73
CA ASN A 232 -24.46 -1.71 -10.45
C ASN A 232 -25.18 -0.67 -9.58
N ILE A 233 -24.73 0.59 -9.56
CA ILE A 233 -25.40 1.68 -8.84
C ILE A 233 -26.78 1.96 -9.44
N ASP A 234 -26.89 2.04 -10.77
CA ASP A 234 -28.18 2.26 -11.44
C ASP A 234 -29.18 1.13 -11.14
N THR A 235 -28.71 -0.12 -11.16
CA THR A 235 -29.56 -1.29 -10.83
C THR A 235 -30.05 -1.25 -9.37
N ILE A 236 -29.19 -0.80 -8.45
CA ILE A 236 -29.55 -0.62 -7.04
C ILE A 236 -30.57 0.52 -6.88
N LEU A 237 -30.39 1.63 -7.60
CA LEU A 237 -31.34 2.76 -7.57
C LEU A 237 -32.70 2.38 -8.14
N ASP A 238 -32.76 1.65 -9.25
CA ASP A 238 -34.01 1.14 -9.82
C ASP A 238 -34.73 0.20 -8.85
N SER A 239 -33.98 -0.63 -8.12
CA SER A 239 -34.54 -1.53 -7.10
C SER A 239 -35.15 -0.75 -5.93
N ILE A 240 -34.47 0.30 -5.46
CA ILE A 240 -34.97 1.18 -4.38
C ILE A 240 -36.23 1.93 -4.83
N ASN A 241 -36.24 2.46 -6.05
CA ASN A 241 -37.37 3.24 -6.55
C ASN A 241 -38.60 2.37 -6.89
N GLY A 242 -38.38 1.11 -7.28
CA GLY A 242 -39.46 0.14 -7.50
C GLY A 242 -40.15 -0.32 -6.20
N GLU A 243 -39.48 -0.24 -5.05
CA GLU A 243 -40.05 -0.56 -3.72
C GLU A 243 -40.89 0.60 -3.12
N ILE A 244 -40.83 1.80 -3.69
CA ILE A 244 -41.51 3.01 -3.17
C ILE A 244 -42.90 3.24 -3.81
N VAL A 245 -43.38 2.33 -4.67
CA VAL A 245 -44.74 2.38 -5.26
C VAL A 245 -45.70 1.39 -4.60
#